data_AF-A0A286UMY1-F1
#
_entry.id   AF-A0A286UMY1-F1
#
_cell.length_a   1.000
_cell.length_b   1.000
_cell.length_c   1.000
_cell.angle_alpha   90.00
_cell.angle_beta   90.00
_cell.angle_gamma   90.00
#
_symmetry.space_group_name_H-M   'P 1'
#
loop_
_entity.id
_entity.type
_entity.pdbx_description
1 polymer ?
#
loop_
_entity_poly.entity_id
_entity_poly.type
_entity_poly.pdbx_seq_one_letter_code
_entity_poly.pdbx_strand_id
1 'polypeptide(L)'
;MPRIRKKTSKRGTTHQRRKVHQKVTESRKKSKKEAKKNTQWKSKQNKDPGIPNNFPYKDRILAEIAEQRRRDEEERQQRKEQRKAEKLKKKEEESKTKTKAKAEASDEDEAEEEDEADE
;
A
#
# COMPACT_ATOMS: atom_id res chain seq x y z
N MET A 1 48.76 35.25 -39.67
CA MET A 1 48.70 34.43 -38.44
C MET A 1 47.44 34.79 -37.65
N PRO A 2 46.63 33.82 -37.18
CA PRO A 2 45.42 34.13 -36.41
C PRO A 2 45.77 34.81 -35.08
N ARG A 3 45.12 35.94 -34.77
CA ARG A 3 45.29 36.66 -33.51
C ARG A 3 44.60 35.89 -32.37
N ILE A 4 45.38 35.21 -31.54
CA ILE A 4 44.89 34.49 -30.36
C ILE A 4 44.46 35.51 -29.29
N ARG A 5 43.19 35.46 -28.88
CA ARG A 5 42.65 36.29 -27.79
C ARG A 5 43.02 35.72 -26.43
N LYS A 6 43.09 36.59 -25.41
CA LYS A 6 43.31 36.17 -24.02
C LYS A 6 42.17 35.25 -23.56
N LYS A 7 42.53 34.11 -22.97
CA LYS A 7 41.56 33.15 -22.42
C LYS A 7 40.91 33.71 -21.16
N THR A 8 39.62 33.50 -20.98
CA THR A 8 38.93 33.88 -19.74
C THR A 8 39.35 32.96 -18.60
N SER A 9 39.47 33.54 -17.40
CA SER A 9 39.78 32.78 -16.19
C SER A 9 38.63 31.84 -15.81
N LYS A 10 38.95 30.62 -15.36
CA LYS A 10 37.99 29.69 -14.75
C LYS A 10 37.70 30.02 -13.28
N ARG A 11 38.40 31.00 -12.70
CA ARG A 11 38.19 31.41 -11.30
C ARG A 11 36.87 32.16 -11.19
N GLY A 12 35.95 31.62 -10.40
CA GLY A 12 34.71 32.32 -10.05
C GLY A 12 34.95 33.36 -8.98
N THR A 13 34.31 34.52 -9.09
CA THR A 13 34.30 35.53 -8.01
C THR A 13 33.34 35.11 -6.90
N THR A 14 33.59 35.56 -5.67
CA THR A 14 32.69 35.29 -4.53
C THR A 14 31.27 35.84 -4.78
N HIS A 15 31.16 36.98 -5.44
CA HIS A 15 29.88 37.56 -5.83
C HIS A 15 29.09 36.65 -6.77
N GLN A 16 29.73 36.08 -7.80
CA GLN A 16 29.07 35.14 -8.71
C GLN A 16 28.59 33.88 -7.98
N ARG A 17 29.41 33.31 -7.08
CA ARG A 17 29.00 32.17 -6.24
C ARG A 17 27.76 32.48 -5.42
N ARG A 18 27.75 33.62 -4.73
CA ARG A 18 26.61 34.06 -3.91
C ARG A 18 25.35 34.30 -4.74
N LYS A 19 25.49 34.95 -5.90
CA LYS A 19 24.39 35.19 -6.85
C LYS A 19 23.79 33.88 -7.36
N VAL A 20 24.61 32.90 -7.73
CA VAL A 20 24.15 31.57 -8.16
C VAL A 20 23.41 30.86 -7.01
N HIS A 21 23.97 30.89 -5.80
CA HIS A 21 23.33 30.29 -4.63
C HIS A 21 21.94 30.89 -4.37
N GLN A 22 21.83 32.22 -4.33
CA GLN A 22 20.55 32.93 -4.14
C GLN A 22 19.54 32.52 -5.22
N LYS A 23 19.92 32.56 -6.50
CA LYS A 23 19.05 32.13 -7.62
C LYS A 23 18.57 30.69 -7.48
N VAL A 24 19.44 29.75 -7.11
CA VAL A 24 19.08 28.35 -6.90
C VAL A 24 18.10 28.21 -5.73
N THR A 25 18.36 28.90 -4.61
CA THR A 25 17.46 28.85 -3.45
C THR A 25 16.09 29.45 -3.75
N GLU A 26 16.03 30.55 -4.49
CA GLU A 26 14.79 31.19 -4.92
C GLU A 26 14.01 30.30 -5.87
N SER A 27 14.68 29.69 -6.85
CA SER A 27 14.06 28.71 -7.76
C SER A 27 13.46 27.54 -7.00
N ARG A 28 14.20 26.94 -6.05
CA ARG A 28 13.68 25.87 -5.18
C ARG A 28 12.51 26.31 -4.31
N LYS A 29 12.50 27.57 -3.82
CA LYS A 29 11.37 28.12 -3.06
C LYS A 29 10.14 28.30 -3.95
N LYS A 30 10.31 28.79 -5.18
CA LYS A 30 9.22 28.95 -6.16
C LYS A 30 8.64 27.59 -6.59
N SER A 31 9.47 26.62 -6.96
CA SER A 31 9.02 25.28 -7.35
C SER A 31 8.27 24.55 -6.22
N LYS A 32 8.69 24.71 -4.96
CA LYS A 32 7.94 24.19 -3.80
C LYS A 32 6.56 24.85 -3.64
N LYS A 33 6.47 26.18 -3.84
CA LYS A 33 5.18 26.90 -3.77
C LYS A 33 4.26 26.49 -4.91
N GLU A 34 4.79 26.39 -6.13
CA GLU A 34 4.06 25.93 -7.32
C GLU A 34 3.58 24.48 -7.18
N ALA A 35 4.43 23.58 -6.66
CA ALA A 35 4.07 22.19 -6.43
C ALA A 35 2.92 22.02 -5.42
N LYS A 36 2.80 22.91 -4.43
CA LYS A 36 1.68 22.95 -3.48
C LYS A 36 0.40 23.54 -4.07
N LYS A 37 0.54 24.50 -4.99
CA LYS A 37 -0.59 25.17 -5.66
C LYS A 37 -1.15 24.38 -6.84
N ASN A 38 -0.43 23.36 -7.30
CA ASN A 38 -0.83 22.57 -8.45
C ASN A 38 -2.05 21.71 -8.08
N THR A 39 -3.22 22.08 -8.60
CA THR A 39 -4.50 21.37 -8.42
C THR A 39 -4.63 20.11 -9.26
N GLN A 40 -3.66 19.83 -10.14
CA GLN A 40 -3.67 18.62 -10.95
C GLN A 40 -3.55 17.40 -10.04
N TRP A 41 -4.55 16.52 -10.09
CA TRP A 41 -4.47 15.20 -9.50
C TRP A 41 -3.30 14.44 -10.13
N LYS A 42 -2.19 14.37 -9.41
CA LYS A 42 -1.11 13.46 -9.75
C LYS A 42 -1.60 12.06 -9.42
N SER A 43 -1.68 11.18 -10.42
CA SER A 43 -1.95 9.76 -10.16
C SER A 43 -0.93 9.27 -9.13
N LYS A 44 -1.40 8.78 -7.99
CA LYS A 44 -0.53 8.30 -6.90
C LYS A 44 0.29 7.08 -7.35
N GLN A 45 -0.19 6.39 -8.37
CA GLN A 45 0.46 5.26 -9.01
C GLN A 45 1.52 5.78 -9.98
N ASN A 46 2.78 5.48 -9.65
CA ASN A 46 3.90 5.64 -10.57
C ASN A 46 3.73 4.63 -11.70
N LYS A 47 3.83 5.09 -12.95
CA LYS A 47 3.89 4.20 -14.10
C LYS A 47 5.30 3.62 -14.17
N ASP A 48 5.41 2.31 -13.99
CA ASP A 48 6.67 1.60 -14.17
C ASP A 48 7.05 1.61 -15.67
N PRO A 49 8.27 2.00 -16.05
CA PRO A 49 8.74 1.92 -17.43
C PRO A 49 8.76 0.48 -18.02
N GLY A 50 8.61 -0.57 -17.20
CA GLY A 50 8.46 -1.95 -17.66
C GLY A 50 9.73 -2.55 -18.28
N ILE A 51 9.61 -3.76 -18.86
CA ILE A 51 10.75 -4.48 -19.44
C ILE A 51 11.03 -3.97 -20.87
N PRO A 52 12.23 -3.43 -21.15
CA PRO A 52 12.59 -2.95 -22.48
C PRO A 52 12.60 -4.06 -23.54
N ASN A 53 12.31 -3.70 -24.80
CA ASN A 53 12.25 -4.69 -25.89
C ASN A 53 13.62 -5.24 -26.32
N ASN A 54 14.69 -4.49 -26.11
CA ASN A 54 16.04 -4.89 -26.52
C ASN A 54 16.66 -5.94 -25.58
N PHE A 55 15.95 -6.33 -24.53
CA PHE A 55 16.45 -7.31 -23.58
C PHE A 55 16.32 -8.73 -24.14
N PRO A 56 17.42 -9.49 -24.28
CA PRO A 56 17.43 -10.76 -25.02
C PRO A 56 16.57 -11.87 -24.38
N TYR A 57 16.27 -11.77 -23.09
CA TYR A 57 15.45 -12.75 -22.37
C TYR A 57 14.13 -12.16 -21.87
N LYS A 58 13.60 -11.14 -22.56
CA LYS A 58 12.33 -10.48 -22.17
C LYS A 58 11.18 -11.49 -22.08
N ASP A 59 11.09 -12.41 -23.02
CA ASP A 59 10.02 -13.41 -23.06
C ASP A 59 10.09 -14.39 -21.88
N ARG A 60 11.30 -14.73 -21.42
CA ARG A 60 11.50 -15.58 -20.24
C ARG A 60 11.01 -14.88 -18.97
N ILE A 61 11.34 -13.60 -18.82
CA ILE A 61 10.87 -12.80 -17.67
C ILE A 61 9.34 -12.63 -17.70
N LEU A 62 8.75 -12.42 -18.88
CA LEU A 62 7.30 -12.33 -19.01
C LEU A 62 6.60 -13.64 -18.63
N ALA A 63 7.18 -14.78 -19.01
CA ALA A 63 6.66 -16.10 -18.64
C ALA A 63 6.72 -16.34 -17.12
N GLU A 64 7.85 -16.00 -16.48
CA GLU A 64 8.03 -16.12 -15.03
C GLU A 64 7.03 -15.24 -14.26
N ILE A 65 6.84 -13.99 -14.69
CA ILE A 65 5.87 -13.07 -14.08
C ILE A 65 4.43 -13.61 -14.22
N ALA A 66 4.08 -14.20 -15.37
CA ALA A 66 2.76 -14.77 -15.59
C ALA A 66 2.51 -15.97 -14.66
N GLU A 67 3.50 -16.84 -14.49
CA GLU A 67 3.43 -17.97 -13.58
C GLU A 67 3.30 -17.51 -12.12
N GLN A 68 4.09 -16.52 -11.70
CA GLN A 68 4.01 -15.97 -10.35
C GLN A 68 2.64 -15.37 -10.06
N ARG A 69 2.06 -14.61 -11.00
CA ARG A 69 0.69 -14.09 -10.85
C ARG A 69 -0.34 -15.19 -10.68
N ARG A 70 -0.21 -16.31 -11.42
CA ARG A 70 -1.12 -17.45 -11.29
C ARG A 70 -1.06 -18.05 -9.87
N ARG A 71 0.15 -18.27 -9.35
CA ARG A 71 0.37 -18.78 -7.99
C ARG A 71 -0.18 -17.83 -6.93
N ASP A 72 0.09 -16.53 -7.04
CA ASP A 72 -0.41 -15.51 -6.10
C ASP A 72 -1.95 -15.44 -6.09
N GLU A 73 -2.59 -15.62 -7.24
CA GLU A 73 -4.05 -15.65 -7.36
C GLU A 73 -4.66 -16.90 -6.73
N GLU A 74 -4.08 -18.08 -6.98
CA GLU A 74 -4.46 -19.35 -6.36
C GLU A 74 -4.32 -19.26 -4.83
N GLU A 75 -3.18 -18.77 -4.31
CA GLU A 75 -2.96 -18.57 -2.88
C GLU A 75 -3.94 -17.57 -2.26
N ARG A 76 -4.25 -16.49 -2.98
CA ARG A 76 -5.23 -15.49 -2.53
C ARG A 76 -6.64 -16.10 -2.44
N GLN A 77 -7.01 -16.99 -3.34
CA GLN A 77 -8.29 -17.70 -3.30
C GLN A 77 -8.34 -18.68 -2.12
N GLN A 78 -7.31 -19.52 -1.96
CA GLN A 78 -7.20 -20.44 -0.83
C GLN A 78 -7.25 -19.71 0.52
N ARG A 79 -6.53 -18.59 0.66
CA ARG A 79 -6.56 -17.76 1.88
C ARG A 79 -7.94 -17.15 2.13
N LYS A 80 -8.69 -16.77 1.09
CA LYS A 80 -10.07 -16.29 1.24
C LYS A 80 -11.00 -17.41 1.71
N GLU A 81 -10.83 -18.62 1.20
CA GLU A 81 -11.62 -19.79 1.60
C GLU A 81 -11.34 -20.22 3.04
N GLN A 82 -10.06 -20.31 3.43
CA GLN A 82 -9.66 -20.57 4.82
C GLN A 82 -10.26 -19.55 5.79
N ARG A 83 -10.16 -18.25 5.47
CA ARG A 83 -10.76 -17.18 6.28
C ARG A 83 -12.29 -17.27 6.36
N LYS A 84 -12.96 -17.73 5.31
CA LYS A 84 -14.43 -17.95 5.34
C LYS A 84 -14.77 -19.15 6.23
N ALA A 85 -14.02 -20.25 6.11
CA ALA A 85 -14.22 -21.44 6.92
C ALA A 85 -13.97 -21.16 8.41
N GLU A 86 -12.92 -20.44 8.77
CA GLU A 86 -12.63 -20.01 10.15
C GLU A 86 -13.76 -19.14 10.72
N LYS A 87 -14.29 -18.20 9.93
CA LYS A 87 -15.42 -17.36 10.34
C LYS A 87 -16.70 -18.17 10.55
N LEU A 88 -16.97 -19.16 9.71
CA LEU A 88 -18.13 -20.04 9.85
C LEU A 88 -18.01 -20.90 11.12
N LYS A 89 -16.84 -21.51 11.35
CA LYS A 89 -16.56 -22.28 12.57
C LYS A 89 -16.73 -21.43 13.83
N LYS A 90 -16.17 -20.21 13.83
CA LYS A 90 -16.32 -19.29 14.96
C LYS A 90 -17.78 -18.89 15.20
N LYS A 91 -18.56 -18.65 14.13
CA LYS A 91 -19.98 -18.33 14.23
C LYS A 91 -20.80 -19.53 14.74
N GLU A 92 -20.42 -20.74 14.36
CA GLU A 92 -21.05 -21.97 14.82
C GLU A 92 -20.74 -22.23 16.30
N GLU A 93 -19.48 -22.03 16.74
CA GLU A 93 -19.09 -22.08 18.15
C GLU A 93 -19.79 -21.02 18.99
N GLU A 94 -19.86 -19.75 18.53
CA GLU A 94 -20.62 -18.68 19.21
C GLU A 94 -22.13 -18.96 19.27
N SER A 95 -22.69 -19.67 18.27
CA SER A 95 -24.08 -20.10 18.30
C SER A 95 -24.31 -21.24 19.27
N LYS A 96 -23.40 -22.22 19.33
CA LYS A 96 -23.44 -23.36 20.26
C LYS A 96 -23.28 -22.92 21.71
N THR A 97 -22.40 -21.96 21.99
CA THR A 97 -22.24 -21.41 23.35
C THR A 97 -23.46 -20.59 23.79
N LYS A 98 -24.11 -19.84 22.88
CA LYS A 98 -25.37 -19.14 23.18
C LYS A 98 -26.56 -20.08 23.36
N THR A 99 -26.66 -21.15 22.58
CA THR A 99 -27.73 -22.14 22.76
C THR A 99 -27.52 -22.97 24.02
N LYS A 100 -26.26 -23.27 24.37
CA LYS A 100 -25.94 -23.94 25.63
C LYS A 100 -26.33 -23.03 26.79
N ALA A 101 -25.80 -21.80 26.87
CA ALA A 101 -26.15 -20.80 27.90
C ALA A 101 -27.66 -20.53 28.05
N LYS A 102 -28.44 -20.63 26.96
CA LYS A 102 -29.89 -20.48 26.98
C LYS A 102 -30.63 -21.74 27.47
N ALA A 103 -30.07 -22.93 27.27
CA ALA A 103 -30.61 -24.17 27.82
C ALA A 103 -30.34 -24.28 29.32
N GLU A 104 -29.16 -23.87 29.79
CA GLU A 104 -28.78 -23.89 31.22
C GLU A 104 -29.58 -22.84 32.01
N ALA A 105 -29.89 -21.68 31.41
CA ALA A 105 -30.80 -20.68 32.00
C ALA A 105 -32.30 -21.04 31.89
N SER A 106 -32.67 -22.09 31.14
CA SER A 106 -34.04 -22.59 31.04
C SER A 106 -34.29 -23.77 31.97
N ASP A 107 -33.26 -24.54 32.29
CA ASP A 107 -33.27 -25.65 33.26
C ASP A 107 -33.32 -25.10 34.71
N GLU A 108 -32.81 -23.89 34.94
CA GLU A 108 -32.82 -23.22 36.25
C GLU A 108 -34.12 -22.43 36.52
N ASP A 109 -34.89 -22.10 35.48
CA ASP A 109 -36.22 -21.46 35.58
C ASP A 109 -37.34 -22.52 35.75
N GLU A 110 -37.18 -23.72 35.18
CA GLU A 110 -38.14 -24.84 35.38
C GLU A 110 -37.99 -25.51 36.76
N ALA A 111 -36.82 -25.42 37.39
CA ALA A 111 -36.60 -25.91 38.74
C ALA A 111 -37.17 -24.99 39.84
N GLU A 112 -37.42 -23.70 39.56
CA GLU A 112 -38.14 -22.81 40.49
C GLU A 112 -39.68 -22.92 40.36
N GLU A 113 -40.22 -23.40 39.23
CA GLU A 113 -41.68 -23.56 39.05
C GLU A 113 -42.24 -24.85 39.70
N GLU A 114 -41.42 -25.89 39.91
CA GLU A 114 -41.86 -27.11 40.63
C GLU A 114 -41.86 -26.97 42.17
N ASP A 115 -41.12 -26.03 42.76
CA ASP A 115 -41.09 -25.81 44.22
C ASP A 115 -42.21 -24.86 44.73
N GLU A 116 -42.93 -24.16 43.83
CA GLU A 116 -44.05 -23.25 44.18
C GLU A 116 -45.44 -23.90 44.02
N ALA A 117 -45.51 -25.19 43.66
CA ALA A 117 -46.77 -25.90 43.39
C ALA A 117 -47.27 -26.83 44.53
N ASP A 118 -46.51 -27.01 45.62
CA ASP A 118 -46.86 -27.88 46.77
C ASP A 118 -46.88 -27.13 48.12
N GLU A 119 -47.47 -25.93 48.17
CA GLU A 119 -47.92 -25.27 49.41
C GLU A 119 -49.39 -24.80 49.32
#